data_AF-A0A1E3NVE4-F1
#
_entry.id   AF-A0A1E3NVE4-F1
#
_cell.length_a   1.000
_cell.length_b   1.000
_cell.length_c   1.000
_cell.angle_alpha   90.00
_cell.angle_beta   90.00
_cell.angle_gamma   90.00
#
_symmetry.space_group_name_H-M   'P 1'
#
loop_
_entity.id
_entity.type
_entity.pdbx_description
1 polymer ?
#
loop_
_entity_poly.entity_id
_entity_poly.type
_entity_poly.pdbx_seq_one_letter_code
_entity_poly.pdbx_strand_id
1 'polypeptide(L)'
;MFYSENLLSKEGPLAQVWLAANLERKLSKNQFLQSNIVQSTKAIANASSQNDESEALALRLSGQLLYGVVRIYSRKAKYLLDDVSDALLKLKSAFK
;
A
#
# COMPACT_ATOMS: atom_id res chain seq x y z
N MET A 1 -18.23 16.38 -3.86
CA MET A 1 -17.15 15.58 -4.46
C MET A 1 -17.73 14.20 -4.70
N PHE A 2 -17.98 13.81 -5.95
CA PHE A 2 -18.47 12.48 -6.31
C PHE A 2 -17.33 11.47 -6.06
N TYR A 3 -17.33 10.83 -4.90
CA TYR A 3 -16.56 9.61 -4.69
C TYR A 3 -17.51 8.62 -4.04
N SER A 4 -17.54 7.39 -4.57
CA SER A 4 -18.20 6.29 -3.92
C SER A 4 -17.61 6.12 -2.52
N GLU A 5 -18.42 6.36 -1.49
CA GLU A 5 -18.01 6.13 -0.09
C GLU A 5 -17.55 4.68 0.14
N ASN A 6 -17.94 3.76 -0.74
CA ASN A 6 -17.51 2.38 -0.75
C ASN A 6 -16.02 2.20 -1.15
N LEU A 7 -15.47 3.05 -2.03
CA LEU A 7 -14.08 2.89 -2.50
C LEU A 7 -13.05 3.47 -1.53
N LEU A 8 -13.45 4.51 -0.79
CA LEU A 8 -12.67 5.13 0.30
C LEU A 8 -13.24 4.80 1.69
N SER A 9 -14.05 3.74 1.80
CA SER A 9 -14.48 3.20 3.09
C SER A 9 -13.25 3.01 3.99
N LYS A 10 -13.39 3.30 5.29
CA LYS A 10 -12.32 3.08 6.28
C LYS A 10 -11.86 1.63 6.33
N GLU A 11 -12.68 0.72 5.82
CA GLU A 11 -12.42 -0.71 5.79
C GLU A 11 -12.28 -1.18 4.33
N GLY A 12 -11.06 -1.59 3.98
CA GLY A 12 -10.75 -2.14 2.66
C GLY A 12 -9.27 -2.06 2.31
N PRO A 13 -8.83 -2.82 1.28
CA PRO A 13 -7.44 -2.82 0.83
C PRO A 13 -6.98 -1.44 0.33
N LEU A 14 -7.90 -0.66 -0.25
CA LEU A 14 -7.66 0.70 -0.73
C LEU A 14 -7.54 1.73 0.39
N ALA A 15 -8.12 1.47 1.57
CA ALA A 15 -8.06 2.38 2.71
C ALA A 15 -6.62 2.54 3.21
N GLN A 16 -5.90 1.44 3.35
CA GLN A 16 -4.49 1.44 3.76
C GLN A 16 -3.59 2.14 2.73
N VAL A 17 -3.86 1.93 1.43
CA VAL A 17 -3.16 2.61 0.34
C VAL A 17 -3.43 4.10 0.34
N TRP A 18 -4.68 4.51 0.55
CA TRP A 18 -5.05 5.92 0.64
C TRP A 18 -4.43 6.61 1.87
N LEU A 19 -4.40 5.92 3.02
CA LEU A 19 -3.70 6.40 4.21
C LEU A 19 -2.19 6.49 3.97
N ALA A 20 -1.59 5.52 3.28
CA ALA A 20 -0.17 5.58 2.91
C ALA A 20 0.10 6.72 1.91
N ALA A 21 -0.89 6.98 1.05
CA ALA A 21 -1.12 8.19 0.27
C ALA A 21 -0.80 9.48 1.02
N ASN A 22 -1.71 9.77 1.96
CA ASN A 22 -1.98 11.11 2.44
C ASN A 22 -1.53 11.33 3.91
N LEU A 23 -1.36 10.26 4.69
CA LEU A 23 -1.24 10.28 6.16
C LEU A 23 -0.08 9.40 6.66
N GLU A 24 1.09 9.48 6.01
CA GLU A 24 2.26 8.62 6.29
C GLU A 24 2.60 8.45 7.77
N ARG A 25 2.57 9.54 8.55
CA ARG A 25 3.00 9.52 9.96
C ARG A 25 2.05 8.74 10.88
N LYS A 26 0.91 8.25 10.39
CA LYS A 26 -0.07 7.51 11.19
C LYS A 26 -0.06 5.99 10.95
N LEU A 27 0.73 5.49 9.99
CA LEU A 27 0.77 4.05 9.69
C LEU A 27 1.87 3.33 10.47
N SER A 28 1.50 2.24 11.14
CA SER A 28 2.45 1.38 11.85
C SER A 28 3.17 0.42 10.91
N LYS A 29 4.35 -0.08 11.31
CA LYS A 29 5.10 -1.12 10.57
C LYS A 29 4.21 -2.34 10.26
N ASN A 30 3.37 -2.76 11.23
CA ASN A 30 2.46 -3.90 11.05
C ASN A 30 1.41 -3.65 9.96
N GLN A 31 0.83 -2.45 9.90
CA GLN A 31 -0.14 -2.10 8.87
C GLN A 31 0.52 -2.09 7.49
N PHE A 32 1.74 -1.56 7.37
CA PHE A 32 2.51 -1.67 6.13
C PHE A 32 2.72 -3.12 5.73
N LEU A 33 3.13 -4.01 6.66
CA LEU A 33 3.38 -5.42 6.36
C LEU A 33 2.11 -6.17 5.95
N GLN A 34 0.98 -5.95 6.62
CA GLN A 34 -0.30 -6.61 6.34
C GLN A 34 -0.94 -6.16 5.01
N SER A 35 -0.60 -4.96 4.51
CA SER A 35 -1.20 -4.44 3.29
C SER A 35 -0.89 -5.29 2.04
N ASN A 36 -1.92 -5.67 1.29
CA ASN A 36 -1.75 -6.47 0.07
C ASN A 36 -1.63 -5.58 -1.17
N ILE A 37 -0.41 -5.46 -1.69
CA ILE A 37 -0.10 -4.65 -2.88
C ILE A 37 -0.79 -5.19 -4.14
N VAL A 38 -0.83 -6.52 -4.32
CA VAL A 38 -1.42 -7.15 -5.51
C VAL A 38 -2.93 -6.95 -5.54
N GLN A 39 -3.59 -7.12 -4.41
CA GLN A 39 -5.03 -6.87 -4.31
C GLN A 39 -5.35 -5.40 -4.54
N SER A 40 -4.55 -4.49 -4.00
CA SER A 40 -4.75 -3.04 -4.15
C SER A 40 -4.57 -2.59 -5.60
N THR A 41 -3.54 -3.07 -6.29
CA THR A 41 -3.31 -2.74 -7.72
C THR A 41 -4.40 -3.29 -8.62
N LYS A 42 -4.88 -4.52 -8.37
CA LYS A 42 -6.04 -5.08 -9.08
C LYS A 42 -7.31 -4.25 -8.83
N ALA A 43 -7.55 -3.83 -7.59
CA ALA A 43 -8.70 -2.99 -7.26
C ALA A 43 -8.66 -1.63 -7.99
N ILE A 44 -7.48 -1.00 -8.07
CA ILE A 44 -7.28 0.24 -8.84
C ILE A 44 -7.52 0.01 -10.34
N ALA A 45 -6.97 -1.07 -10.90
CA ALA A 45 -7.11 -1.41 -12.31
C ALA A 45 -8.57 -1.68 -12.71
N ASN A 46 -9.29 -2.44 -11.88
CA ASN A 46 -10.71 -2.72 -12.08
C ASN A 46 -11.54 -1.44 -11.98
N ALA A 47 -11.28 -0.57 -11.00
CA ALA A 47 -11.99 0.70 -10.86
C ALA A 47 -11.69 1.73 -11.97
N SER A 48 -10.56 1.59 -12.68
CA SER A 48 -10.23 2.40 -13.85
C SER A 48 -10.79 1.88 -15.18
N SER A 49 -11.14 0.59 -15.25
CA SER A 49 -11.69 -0.04 -16.45
C SER A 49 -13.22 0.03 -16.35
N GLN A 50 -13.87 0.71 -17.29
CA GLN A 50 -15.29 1.13 -17.30
C GLN A 50 -16.37 0.02 -17.19
N ASN A 51 -16.07 -1.19 -16.71
CA ASN A 51 -16.93 -2.36 -16.83
C ASN A 51 -17.80 -2.68 -15.60
N ASP A 52 -17.56 -2.05 -14.45
CA ASP A 52 -18.39 -2.27 -13.24
C ASP A 52 -19.05 -0.96 -12.78
N GLU A 53 -20.28 -1.05 -12.28
CA GLU A 53 -21.19 0.04 -11.86
C GLU A 53 -20.65 1.06 -10.84
N SER A 54 -19.38 0.98 -10.46
CA SER A 54 -18.72 1.98 -9.62
C SER A 54 -18.19 3.11 -10.51
N GLU A 55 -18.75 4.32 -10.34
CA GLU A 55 -18.34 5.55 -11.02
C GLU A 55 -16.82 5.61 -11.30
N ALA A 56 -16.49 5.91 -12.57
CA ALA A 56 -15.13 5.92 -13.06
C ALA A 56 -14.18 6.69 -12.13
N LEU A 57 -13.12 6.03 -11.68
CA LEU A 57 -12.17 6.59 -10.74
C LEU A 57 -11.44 7.78 -11.39
N ALA A 58 -11.60 8.98 -10.80
CA ALA A 58 -10.97 10.18 -11.33
C ALA A 58 -9.44 9.97 -11.47
N LEU A 59 -8.86 10.35 -12.60
CA LEU A 59 -7.43 10.15 -12.90
C LEU A 59 -6.50 10.75 -11.82
N ARG A 60 -6.93 11.85 -11.19
CA ARG A 60 -6.20 12.44 -10.06
C ARG A 60 -6.13 11.48 -8.85
N LEU A 61 -7.22 10.77 -8.55
CA LEU A 61 -7.29 9.83 -7.46
C LEU A 61 -6.46 8.57 -7.76
N SER A 62 -6.48 8.07 -9.00
CA SER A 62 -5.65 6.92 -9.38
C SER A 62 -4.15 7.21 -9.23
N GLY A 63 -3.71 8.43 -9.57
CA GLY A 63 -2.33 8.87 -9.32
C GLY A 63 -1.95 8.88 -7.84
N GLN A 64 -2.85 9.36 -6.96
CA GLN A 64 -2.62 9.35 -5.50
C GLN A 64 -2.57 7.92 -4.94
N LEU A 65 -3.48 7.05 -5.39
CA LEU A 65 -3.49 5.65 -4.96
C LEU A 65 -2.23 4.91 -5.44
N LEU A 66 -1.80 5.13 -6.68
CA LEU A 66 -0.57 4.55 -7.22
C LEU A 66 0.65 5.00 -6.40
N TYR A 67 0.74 6.28 -6.05
CA TYR A 67 1.79 6.79 -5.17
C TYR A 67 1.80 6.07 -3.81
N GLY A 68 0.62 5.85 -3.21
CA GLY A 68 0.46 5.09 -1.97
C GLY A 68 0.97 3.66 -2.08
N VAL A 69 0.66 2.98 -3.19
CA VAL A 69 1.13 1.61 -3.47
C VAL A 69 2.66 1.56 -3.55
N VAL A 70 3.26 2.44 -4.34
CA VAL A 70 4.73 2.49 -4.51
C VAL A 70 5.42 2.77 -3.19
N ARG A 71 4.85 3.66 -2.36
CA ARG A 71 5.39 3.97 -1.04
C ARG A 71 5.33 2.76 -0.10
N ILE A 72 4.22 2.03 -0.06
CA ILE A 72 4.09 0.79 0.72
C ILE A 72 5.16 -0.21 0.28
N TYR A 73 5.32 -0.40 -1.03
CA TYR A 73 6.35 -1.29 -1.57
C TYR A 73 7.76 -0.90 -1.10
N SER A 74 8.11 0.39 -1.22
CA SER A 74 9.41 0.91 -0.79
C SER A 74 9.68 0.66 0.70
N ARG A 75 8.68 0.87 1.57
CA ARG A 75 8.78 0.58 3.01
C ARG A 75 8.98 -0.91 3.28
N LYS A 76 8.24 -1.79 2.61
CA LYS A 76 8.43 -3.24 2.74
C LYS A 76 9.83 -3.68 2.32
N ALA A 77 10.33 -3.17 1.19
CA ALA A 77 11.68 -3.48 0.72
C ALA A 77 12.76 -3.01 1.72
N LYS A 78 12.56 -1.83 2.32
CA LYS A 78 13.46 -1.34 3.37
C LYS A 78 13.44 -2.24 4.61
N TYR A 79 12.25 -2.64 5.08
CA TYR A 79 12.16 -3.58 6.21
C TYR A 79 12.85 -4.91 5.93
N LEU A 80 12.71 -5.44 4.71
CA LEU A 80 13.41 -6.66 4.31
C LEU A 80 14.93 -6.49 4.34
N LEU A 81 15.45 -5.37 3.82
CA LEU A 81 16.88 -5.09 3.82
C LEU A 81 17.43 -4.99 5.25
N ASP A 82 16.70 -4.29 6.13
CA ASP A 82 17.08 -4.13 7.53
C ASP A 82 17.11 -5.50 8.23
N ASP A 83 16.05 -6.32 8.07
CA ASP A 83 15.94 -7.65 8.68
C ASP A 83 17.03 -8.62 8.18
N VAL A 84 17.37 -8.59 6.88
CA VAL A 84 18.46 -9.41 6.30
C VAL A 84 19.82 -8.94 6.79
N SER A 85 20.03 -7.64 6.92
CA SER A 85 21.28 -7.07 7.43
C SER A 85 21.51 -7.49 8.89
N ASP A 86 20.48 -7.42 9.71
CA ASP A 86 20.52 -7.88 11.11
C ASP A 86 20.77 -9.39 11.22
N ALA A 87 20.12 -10.19 10.37
CA ALA A 87 20.34 -11.64 10.33
C ALA A 87 21.79 -11.98 9.95
N LEU A 88 22.35 -11.28 8.97
CA LEU A 88 23.74 -11.45 8.53
C LEU A 88 24.72 -11.08 9.64
N LEU A 89 24.49 -9.97 10.36
CA LEU A 89 25.33 -9.57 11.50
C LEU A 89 25.31 -10.61 12.61
N LYS A 90 24.13 -11.13 12.97
CA LYS A 90 23.97 -12.20 13.97
C LYS A 90 24.70 -13.48 13.55
N LEU A 91 24.56 -13.88 12.28
CA LEU A 91 25.25 -15.05 11.74
C LEU A 91 26.77 -14.89 11.84
N LYS A 92 27.31 -13.73 11.44
CA LYS A 92 28.76 -13.44 11.57
C LYS A 92 29.24 -13.48 13.03
N SER A 93 28.41 -13.04 13.98
CA SER A 93 28.77 -13.09 15.40
C SER A 93 28.71 -14.50 16.01
N ALA A 94 27.87 -15.39 15.48
CA ALA A 94 27.69 -16.75 16.00
C ALA A 94 28.81 -17.72 15.60
N PHE A 95 29.56 -17.42 14.53
CA PHE A 95 30.69 -18.23 14.05
C PHE A 95 32.06 -17.62 14.40
N LYS A 96 32.10 -16.74 15.40
CA LYS A 96 33.33 -16.21 16.00
C LYS A 96 33.55 -16.87 17.36
#